data_AF-A0A8I1AXX7-F1
#
_entry.id   AF-A0A8I1AXX7-F1
#
_cell.length_a   1.000
_cell.length_b   1.000
_cell.length_c   1.000
_cell.angle_alpha   90.00
_cell.angle_beta   90.00
_cell.angle_gamma   90.00
#
_symmetry.space_group_name_H-M   'P 1'
#
loop_
_entity.id
_entity.type
_entity.pdbx_description
1 polymer ?
#
loop_
_entity_poly.entity_id
_entity_poly.type
_entity_poly.pdbx_seq_one_letter_code
_entity_poly.pdbx_strand_id
1 'polypeptide(L)'
;LQYFISTHGARKGLADTALKTANSGYLTRRLVDVTQDLVITEDDCGTSQGYNMKALVEGGEVIEPLRDRILGRVAAIDIVN
;
A
#
# COMPACT_ATOMS: atom_id res chain seq x y z
N LEU A 1 34.39 -23.05 -14.27
CA LEU A 1 34.39 -22.24 -13.03
C LEU A 1 33.25 -21.21 -12.98
N GLN A 2 33.05 -20.39 -14.03
CA GLN A 2 32.00 -19.36 -14.07
C GLN A 2 30.57 -19.90 -13.84
N TYR A 3 30.22 -21.06 -14.42
CA TYR A 3 28.92 -21.71 -14.20
C TYR A 3 28.69 -22.13 -12.74
N PHE A 4 29.73 -22.53 -12.01
CA PHE A 4 29.61 -22.92 -10.59
C PHE A 4 29.49 -21.69 -9.66
N ILE A 5 30.02 -20.54 -10.08
CA ILE A 5 29.87 -19.29 -9.34
C ILE A 5 28.44 -18.76 -9.51
N SER A 6 27.85 -18.87 -10.71
CA SER A 6 26.49 -18.37 -10.97
C SER A 6 25.38 -19.16 -10.25
N THR A 7 25.60 -20.44 -9.92
CA THR A 7 24.60 -21.26 -9.20
C THR A 7 24.33 -20.78 -7.78
N HIS A 8 25.28 -20.10 -7.12
CA HIS A 8 25.09 -19.57 -5.76
C HIS A 8 24.03 -18.45 -5.74
N GLY A 9 24.11 -17.51 -6.69
CA GLY A 9 23.13 -16.43 -6.84
C GLY A 9 21.75 -16.97 -7.20
N ALA A 10 21.68 -17.91 -8.15
CA ALA A 10 20.41 -18.54 -8.55
C ALA A 10 19.74 -19.27 -7.38
N ARG A 11 20.50 -20.07 -6.62
CA ARG A 11 19.98 -20.80 -5.45
C ARG A 11 19.49 -19.84 -4.35
N LYS A 12 20.25 -18.77 -4.07
CA LYS A 12 19.84 -17.75 -3.10
C LYS A 12 18.57 -17.04 -3.56
N GLY A 13 18.46 -16.65 -4.83
CA GLY A 13 17.27 -16.00 -5.36
C GLY A 13 16.00 -16.86 -5.22
N LEU A 14 16.11 -18.17 -5.49
CA LEU A 14 15.00 -19.11 -5.30
C LEU A 14 14.60 -19.22 -3.82
N ALA A 15 15.57 -19.34 -2.93
CA ALA A 15 15.32 -19.41 -1.49
C ALA A 15 14.69 -18.10 -0.95
N ASP A 16 15.22 -16.95 -1.35
CA ASP A 16 14.69 -15.64 -0.95
C ASP A 16 13.26 -15.43 -1.47
N THR A 17 12.97 -15.90 -2.68
CA THR A 17 11.61 -15.83 -3.26
C THR A 17 10.63 -16.69 -2.48
N ALA A 18 11.03 -17.92 -2.14
CA ALA A 18 10.20 -18.81 -1.33
C ALA A 18 9.95 -18.21 0.08
N LEU A 19 10.97 -17.63 0.70
CA LEU A 19 10.84 -16.97 2.01
C LEU A 19 9.94 -15.74 1.95
N LYS A 20 10.10 -14.90 0.91
CA LYS A 20 9.22 -13.73 0.68
C LYS A 20 7.77 -14.14 0.49
N THR A 21 7.52 -15.24 -0.19
CA THR A 21 6.16 -15.80 -0.37
C THR A 21 5.51 -16.11 0.97
N ALA A 22 6.23 -16.79 1.87
CA ALA A 22 5.74 -17.10 3.22
C ALA A 22 5.48 -15.82 4.04
N ASN A 23 6.39 -14.84 3.97
CA ASN A 23 6.25 -13.56 4.68
C ASN A 23 5.04 -12.75 4.19
N SER A 24 4.85 -12.68 2.87
CA SER A 24 3.68 -12.02 2.28
C SER A 24 2.38 -12.70 2.72
N GLY A 25 2.31 -14.03 2.69
CA GLY A 25 1.14 -14.77 3.17
C GLY A 25 0.84 -14.56 4.64
N TYR A 26 1.88 -14.54 5.50
CA TYR A 26 1.74 -14.23 6.91
C TYR A 26 1.22 -12.81 7.15
N LEU A 27 1.74 -11.82 6.42
CA LEU A 27 1.26 -10.44 6.51
C LEU A 27 -0.21 -10.33 6.09
N THR A 28 -0.59 -10.94 4.96
CA THR A 28 -1.99 -10.96 4.50
C THR A 28 -2.91 -11.56 5.56
N ARG A 29 -2.54 -12.69 6.16
CA ARG A 29 -3.32 -13.30 7.24
C ARG A 29 -3.49 -12.34 8.41
N ARG A 30 -2.40 -11.71 8.88
CA ARG A 30 -2.47 -10.76 10.01
C ARG A 30 -3.34 -9.55 9.71
N LEU A 31 -3.30 -9.04 8.49
CA LEU A 31 -4.17 -7.93 8.09
C LEU A 31 -5.63 -8.36 8.11
N VAL A 32 -5.95 -9.53 7.54
CA VAL A 32 -7.31 -10.10 7.54
C VAL A 32 -7.78 -10.33 8.97
N ASP A 33 -6.98 -10.97 9.82
CA ASP A 33 -7.35 -11.27 11.21
C ASP A 33 -7.71 -10.00 12.01
N VAL A 34 -7.14 -8.83 11.66
CA VAL A 34 -7.44 -7.54 12.33
C VAL A 34 -8.66 -6.83 11.73
N THR A 35 -8.89 -6.97 10.43
CA THR A 35 -9.93 -6.21 9.72
C THR A 35 -11.17 -7.03 9.36
N GLN A 36 -11.22 -8.32 9.70
CA GLN A 36 -12.26 -9.26 9.25
C GLN A 36 -13.69 -8.80 9.58
N ASP A 37 -13.86 -8.13 10.71
CA ASP A 37 -15.18 -7.68 11.18
C ASP A 37 -15.52 -6.25 10.73
N LEU A 38 -14.68 -5.61 9.91
CA LEU A 38 -14.93 -4.27 9.39
C LEU A 38 -15.85 -4.34 8.16
N VAL A 39 -17.05 -3.81 8.31
CA VAL A 39 -18.11 -3.80 7.28
C VAL A 39 -18.73 -2.41 7.14
N ILE A 40 -19.19 -2.07 5.93
CA ILE A 40 -19.94 -0.84 5.66
C ILE A 40 -21.40 -1.09 6.09
N THR A 41 -21.89 -0.32 7.07
CA THR A 41 -23.22 -0.50 7.66
C THR A 41 -24.19 0.65 7.38
N GLU A 42 -23.69 1.79 6.92
CA GLU A 42 -24.46 3.00 6.64
C GLU A 42 -23.88 3.75 5.44
N ASP A 43 -24.72 4.54 4.77
CA ASP A 43 -24.32 5.30 3.58
C ASP A 43 -23.61 6.62 3.92
N ASP A 44 -24.02 7.29 5.00
CA ASP A 44 -23.44 8.55 5.47
C ASP A 44 -23.47 8.64 7.00
N CYS A 45 -22.30 8.81 7.61
CA CYS A 45 -22.14 9.00 9.05
C CYS A 45 -22.28 10.48 9.49
N GLY A 46 -22.41 11.41 8.54
CA GLY A 46 -22.61 12.84 8.77
C GLY A 46 -21.39 13.59 9.31
N THR A 47 -20.20 12.99 9.27
CA THR A 47 -18.98 13.62 9.82
C THR A 47 -18.42 14.69 8.89
N SER A 48 -17.90 15.77 9.48
CA SER A 48 -17.08 16.77 8.79
C SER A 48 -15.58 16.58 9.03
N GLN A 49 -15.19 15.52 9.75
CA GLN A 49 -13.78 15.21 10.00
C GLN A 49 -13.15 14.56 8.75
N GLY A 50 -11.94 14.98 8.41
CA GLY A 50 -11.21 14.45 7.27
C GLY A 50 -9.70 14.65 7.42
N TYR A 51 -8.96 14.25 6.38
CA TYR A 51 -7.51 14.42 6.32
C TYR A 51 -7.13 15.40 5.21
N ASN A 52 -6.14 16.26 5.49
CA ASN A 52 -5.57 17.15 4.47
C ASN A 52 -4.70 16.34 3.50
N MET A 53 -5.09 16.32 2.23
CA MET A 53 -4.37 15.63 1.16
C MET A 53 -3.47 16.60 0.38
N LYS A 54 -2.26 16.16 0.05
CA LYS A 54 -1.27 16.90 -0.77
C LYS A 54 -0.60 15.94 -1.75
N ALA A 55 0.03 16.46 -2.80
CA ALA A 55 0.92 15.64 -3.62
C ALA A 55 2.05 15.06 -2.75
N LEU A 56 2.48 13.83 -3.04
CA LEU A 56 3.64 13.22 -2.39
C LEU A 56 4.90 13.73 -3.08
N VAL A 57 5.71 14.49 -2.35
CA VAL A 57 6.97 15.06 -2.84
C VAL A 57 8.12 14.46 -2.05
N GLU A 58 9.07 13.83 -2.74
CA GLU A 58 10.27 13.27 -2.14
C GLU A 58 11.48 13.74 -2.95
N GLY A 59 12.49 14.30 -2.28
CA GLY A 59 13.69 14.80 -2.96
C GLY A 59 13.46 15.96 -3.95
N GLY A 60 12.32 16.65 -3.88
CA GLY A 60 11.97 17.74 -4.80
C GLY A 60 11.23 17.28 -6.06
N GLU A 61 11.03 15.98 -6.24
CA GLU A 61 10.23 15.42 -7.33
C GLU A 61 8.84 15.01 -6.81
N VAL A 62 7.83 15.18 -7.66
CA VAL A 62 6.47 14.69 -7.38
C VAL A 62 6.44 13.19 -7.68
N ILE A 63 6.43 12.37 -6.63
CA ILE A 63 6.33 10.91 -6.72
C ILE A 63 4.89 10.48 -7.03
N GLU A 64 3.91 11.16 -6.41
CA GLU A 64 2.50 10.91 -6.64
C GLU A 64 1.70 12.22 -6.67
N PRO A 65 1.04 12.57 -7.78
CA PRO A 65 0.31 13.83 -7.89
C PRO A 65 -0.96 13.81 -7.04
N LEU A 66 -1.41 14.99 -6.58
CA LEU A 66 -2.61 15.12 -5.75
C LEU A 66 -3.84 14.47 -6.39
N ARG A 67 -4.00 14.61 -7.72
CA ARG A 67 -5.15 14.09 -8.47
C ARG A 67 -5.33 12.57 -8.28
N ASP A 68 -4.23 11.81 -8.25
CA ASP A 68 -4.27 10.35 -8.16
C ASP A 68 -4.61 9.93 -6.71
N ARG A 69 -4.15 10.70 -5.72
CA ARG A 69 -4.41 10.47 -4.29
C ARG A 69 -5.85 10.76 -3.85
N ILE A 70 -6.53 11.69 -4.53
CA ILE A 70 -7.90 12.12 -4.19
C ILE A 70 -8.98 11.44 -5.03
N LEU A 71 -8.60 10.72 -6.10
CA LEU A 71 -9.56 10.03 -6.96
C LEU A 71 -10.40 9.02 -6.15
N GLY A 72 -11.72 9.10 -6.28
CA GLY A 72 -12.66 8.23 -5.58
C GLY A 72 -12.91 8.56 -4.11
N ARG A 73 -12.32 9.64 -3.57
CA ARG A 73 -12.61 10.15 -2.23
C ARG A 73 -13.69 11.24 -2.27
N VAL A 74 -14.42 11.40 -1.17
CA VAL A 74 -15.40 12.47 -0.97
C VAL A 74 -14.76 13.60 -0.16
N ALA A 75 -15.04 14.85 -0.51
CA ALA A 75 -14.54 16.02 0.21
C ALA A 75 -15.29 16.16 1.55
N ALA A 76 -14.55 16.33 2.66
CA ALA A 76 -15.14 16.51 3.98
C ALA A 76 -15.72 17.93 4.21
N ILE A 77 -15.21 18.90 3.46
CA ILE A 77 -15.64 20.30 3.47
C ILE A 77 -15.58 20.87 2.04
N ASP A 78 -16.25 21.99 1.82
CA ASP A 78 -16.25 22.69 0.53
C ASP A 78 -14.84 23.11 0.11
N ILE A 79 -14.54 22.93 -1.18
CA ILE A 79 -13.28 23.37 -1.78
C ILE A 79 -13.47 24.81 -2.28
N VAL A 80 -12.85 25.75 -1.59
CA VAL A 80 -12.84 27.17 -1.97
C VAL A 80 -11.75 27.42 -3.00
N ASN A 81 -12.05 28.24 -4.01
CA ASN A 81 -11.14 28.66 -5.07
C ASN A 81 -10.37 29.92 -4.67
#